data_AF-Q7PR13-F1
#
_entry.id   AF-Q7PR13-F1
#
_cell.length_a   1.000
_cell.length_b   1.000
_cell.length_c   1.000
_cell.angle_alpha   90.00
_cell.angle_beta   90.00
_cell.angle_gamma   90.00
#
_symmetry.space_group_name_H-M   'P 1'
#
loop_
_entity.id
_entity.type
_entity.pdbx_description
1 polymer ?
#
loop_
_entity_poly.entity_id
_entity_poly.type
_entity_poly.pdbx_seq_one_letter_code
_entity_poly.pdbx_strand_id
1 'polypeptide(L)' 'MKLLWLVVLLVALVCGTYGQECPKGFNAQQGKCVAQRPVHGDCPPNSKYDLNQNLCVYT' A
#
# COMPACT_ATOMS: atom_id res chain seq x y z
N MET A 1 -30.16 -20.16 15.26
CA MET A 1 -28.71 -20.43 15.36
C MET A 1 -28.09 -21.04 14.09
N LYS A 2 -28.55 -20.70 12.86
CA LYS A 2 -28.06 -21.33 11.61
C LYS A 2 -27.24 -20.38 10.71
N LEU A 3 -27.42 -19.06 10.87
CA LEU A 3 -26.80 -18.03 10.02
C LEU A 3 -25.55 -17.38 10.62
N LEU A 4 -25.25 -17.65 11.90
CA LEU A 4 -24.07 -17.12 12.60
C LEU A 4 -22.76 -17.48 11.88
N TRP A 5 -22.66 -18.68 11.31
CA TRP A 5 -21.49 -19.10 10.56
C TRP A 5 -21.31 -18.33 9.24
N LEU A 6 -22.41 -17.98 8.57
CA LEU A 6 -22.39 -17.15 7.36
C LEU A 6 -21.91 -15.73 7.66
N VAL A 7 -22.31 -15.17 8.81
CA VAL A 7 -21.85 -13.85 9.26
C VAL A 7 -20.35 -13.86 9.56
N VAL A 8 -19.84 -14.90 10.24
CA VAL A 8 -18.40 -15.05 10.51
C VAL A 8 -17.60 -15.17 9.20
N LEU A 9 -18.12 -15.90 8.21
CA LEU A 9 -17.47 -16.05 6.90
C LEU A 9 -17.44 -14.72 6.12
N LEU A 10 -18.51 -13.94 6.17
CA LEU A 10 -18.57 -12.62 5.52
C LEU A 10 -17.60 -11.62 6.16
N VAL A 11 -17.48 -11.61 7.50
CA VAL A 11 -16.57 -10.71 8.21
C VAL A 11 -15.09 -11.03 7.88
N ALA A 12 -14.73 -12.31 7.79
CA ALA A 12 -13.37 -12.72 7.41
C ALA A 12 -12.98 -12.27 6.00
N LEU A 13 -13.96 -12.22 5.08
CA LEU A 13 -13.74 -11.81 3.69
C LEU A 13 -13.53 -10.29 3.55
N VAL A 14 -14.20 -9.50 4.38
CA VAL A 14 -14.10 -8.02 4.36
C VAL A 14 -12.80 -7.53 5.02
N CYS A 15 -12.28 -8.25 6.03
CA CYS A 15 -10.99 -7.89 6.64
C CYS A 15 -9.79 -8.06 5.70
N GLY A 16 -9.91 -8.85 4.63
CA GLY A 16 -8.84 -9.08 3.67
C GLY A 16 -8.63 -7.95 2.65
N THR A 17 -9.55 -6.98 2.56
CA THR A 17 -9.52 -5.95 1.49
C THR A 17 -8.92 -4.61 1.93
N TYR A 18 -8.50 -4.47 3.19
CA TYR A 18 -7.78 -3.28 3.66
C TYR A 18 -6.32 -3.33 3.20
N GLY A 19 -6.11 -3.28 1.88
CA GLY A 19 -4.80 -2.95 1.31
C GLY A 19 -4.49 -1.50 1.62
N GLN A 20 -3.23 -1.19 1.95
CA GLN A 20 -2.82 0.17 2.31
C GLN A 20 -3.22 1.15 1.21
N GLU A 21 -4.00 2.16 1.58
CA GLU A 21 -4.34 3.28 0.70
C GLU A 21 -3.08 4.11 0.44
N CYS A 22 -2.53 4.01 -0.77
CA CYS A 22 -1.40 4.81 -1.18
C CYS A 22 -1.85 5.98 -2.06
N PRO A 23 -1.20 7.15 -1.93
CA PRO A 23 -1.48 8.30 -2.79
C PRO A 23 -1.21 7.98 -4.25
N LYS A 24 -1.90 8.69 -5.15
CA LYS A 24 -1.83 8.45 -6.60
C LYS A 24 -0.37 8.50 -7.09
N GLY A 25 0.07 7.43 -7.75
CA GLY A 25 1.46 7.29 -8.22
C GLY A 25 2.38 6.50 -7.28
N PHE A 26 1.88 6.09 -6.11
CA PHE A 26 2.58 5.20 -5.18
C PHE A 26 1.86 3.86 -5.08
N ASN A 27 2.63 2.78 -4.96
CA ASN A 27 2.16 1.43 -4.75
C ASN A 27 2.46 0.98 -3.32
N ALA A 28 1.56 0.21 -2.73
CA ALA A 28 1.80 -0.41 -1.43
C ALA A 28 2.81 -1.55 -1.59
N GLN A 29 3.99 -1.41 -0.97
CA GLN A 29 5.04 -2.41 -0.94
C GLN A 29 5.61 -2.51 0.48
N GLN A 30 5.56 -3.71 1.07
CA GLN A 30 6.10 -4.01 2.41
C GLN A 30 5.62 -3.06 3.53
N GLY A 31 4.34 -2.68 3.55
CA GLY A 31 3.84 -1.79 4.60
C GLY A 31 4.09 -0.29 4.33
N LYS A 32 4.66 0.07 3.17
CA LYS A 32 4.98 1.46 2.80
C LYS A 32 4.45 1.79 1.41
N CYS A 33 4.18 3.06 1.16
CA CYS A 33 3.86 3.55 -0.17
C CYS A 33 5.14 3.91 -0.91
N VAL A 34 5.42 3.24 -2.03
CA VAL A 34 6.64 3.42 -2.82
C VAL A 34 6.33 3.75 -4.28
N ALA A 35 7.17 4.55 -4.90
CA ALA A 35 7.11 4.89 -6.32
C ALA A 35 8.45 4.57 -7.00
N GLN A 36 8.43 4.30 -8.30
CA GLN A 36 9.67 4.14 -9.05
C GLN A 36 10.44 5.46 -9.09
N ARG A 37 11.77 5.36 -9.02
CA ARG A 37 12.67 6.49 -9.21
C ARG A 37 12.47 7.08 -10.61
N PRO A 38 12.28 8.40 -10.76
CA PRO A 38 12.27 9.03 -12.07
C PRO A 38 13.66 8.99 -12.73
N VAL A 39 13.69 8.88 -14.06
CA VAL A 39 14.94 8.84 -14.85
C VAL A 39 15.72 10.16 -14.72
N HIS A 40 15.00 11.28 -14.64
CA HIS A 40 15.54 12.62 -14.48
C HIS A 40 14.80 13.35 -13.35
N GLY A 41 15.54 14.06 -12.51
CA GLY A 41 14.99 14.85 -11.41
C GLY A 41 14.86 14.08 -10.09
N ASP A 42 14.18 14.72 -9.14
CA ASP A 42 13.99 14.25 -7.78
C ASP A 42 12.73 13.39 -7.62
N CYS A 43 12.66 12.64 -6.52
CA CYS A 43 11.47 11.87 -6.16
C CYS A 43 10.22 12.76 -6.03
N PRO A 44 9.01 12.20 -6.24
CA PRO A 44 7.76 12.95 -6.11
C PRO A 44 7.63 13.64 -4.74
N PRO A 45 6.85 14.74 -4.63
CA PRO A 45 6.67 15.45 -3.36
C PRO A 45 6.14 14.51 -2.27
N ASN A 46 6.57 14.76 -1.03
CA ASN A 46 6.31 13.89 0.14
C ASN A 46 6.89 12.48 -0.01
N SER A 47 7.96 12.30 -0.77
CA SER A 47 8.72 11.06 -0.79
C SER A 47 10.21 11.29 -0.74
N LYS A 48 10.94 10.32 -0.19
CA LYS A 48 12.40 10.31 -0.10
C LYS A 48 12.96 9.14 -0.88
N TYR A 49 14.06 9.37 -1.58
CA TYR A 49 14.77 8.32 -2.27
C TYR A 49 15.44 7.38 -1.26
N ASP A 50 15.10 6.09 -1.32
CA ASP A 50 15.75 5.03 -0.55
C ASP A 50 16.78 4.31 -1.43
N LEU A 51 18.05 4.40 -1.04
CA LEU A 51 19.18 3.81 -1.76
C LEU A 51 19.18 2.27 -1.73
N ASN A 52 18.61 1.65 -0.69
CA ASN A 52 18.61 0.19 -0.56
C ASN A 52 17.59 -0.44 -1.51
N GLN A 53 16.47 0.24 -1.73
CA GLN A 53 15.39 -0.23 -2.60
C GLN A 53 15.46 0.36 -4.01
N ASN A 54 16.25 1.42 -4.24
CA ASN A 54 16.27 2.21 -5.48
C ASN A 54 14.85 2.71 -5.84
N LEU A 55 14.06 3.06 -4.82
CA LEU A 55 12.67 3.50 -4.91
C LEU A 55 12.46 4.80 -4.13
N CYS A 56 11.43 5.55 -4.50
CA CYS A 56 10.97 6.70 -3.74
C CYS A 56 9.95 6.24 -2.70
N VAL A 57 10.24 6.39 -1.42
CA VAL A 57 9.37 5.99 -0.30
C VAL A 57 8.60 7.22 0.20
N TYR A 58 7.27 7.14 0.21
CA TYR A 58 6.40 8.19 0.74
C TYR A 58 6.65 8.37 2.25
N THR A 59 6.78 9.61 2.70
CA THR A 59 7.04 10.01 4.10
C THR A 59 5.95 10.94 4.60
#